data_AF-A0A6G3WVE5-F1
#
_entry.id   AF-A0A6G3WVE5-F1
#
_cell.length_a   1.000
_cell.length_b   1.000
_cell.length_c   1.000
_cell.angle_alpha   90.00
_cell.angle_beta   90.00
_cell.angle_gamma   90.00
#
_symmetry.space_group_name_H-M   'P 1'
#
loop_
_entity.id
_entity.type
_entity.pdbx_description
1 polymer ?
#
loop_
_entity_poly.entity_id
_entity_poly.type
_entity_poly.pdbx_seq_one_letter_code
_entity_poly.pdbx_strand_id
1 'polypeptide(L)'
;VYISLTMSPRLGLDLQGGTRIVLQARDTATVEADRETTDRTLEVLRQRIDSLGVSEPTLTRSGEDRIIVELPDVQDPRQAAEVIGRTAQLTFHAVEGPAA
;
A
#
# COMPACT_ATOMS: atom_id res chain seq x y z
N VAL A 1 -29.23 8.15 33.24
CA VAL A 1 -27.97 8.65 32.66
C VAL A 1 -28.17 8.72 31.16
N TYR A 2 -28.35 9.92 30.60
CA TYR A 2 -28.45 10.12 29.15
C TYR A 2 -27.05 10.38 28.64
N ILE A 3 -26.43 9.38 28.00
CA ILE A 3 -25.16 9.57 27.29
C ILE A 3 -25.53 10.14 25.93
N SER A 4 -25.30 11.44 25.75
CA SER A 4 -25.42 12.08 24.44
C SER A 4 -24.43 11.46 23.46
N LEU A 5 -24.94 10.80 22.41
CA LEU A 5 -24.21 10.18 21.30
C LEU A 5 -23.67 11.26 20.35
N THR A 6 -22.76 12.12 20.81
CA THR A 6 -22.15 13.15 19.95
C THR A 6 -20.89 12.69 19.23
N MET A 7 -20.42 11.46 19.43
CA MET A 7 -19.33 10.89 18.61
C MET A 7 -19.92 10.19 17.38
N SER A 8 -19.60 10.72 16.19
CA SER A 8 -19.83 10.00 14.94
C SER A 8 -18.91 8.76 14.92
N PRO A 9 -19.44 7.52 14.75
CA PRO A 9 -18.62 6.31 14.73
C PRO A 9 -17.72 6.29 13.49
N ARG A 10 -16.49 5.76 13.62
CA ARG A 10 -15.64 5.45 12.46
C ARG A 10 -16.29 4.28 11.71
N LEU A 11 -16.61 4.48 10.44
CA LEU A 11 -17.27 3.47 9.61
C LEU A 11 -16.20 2.62 8.93
N GLY A 12 -16.30 1.30 9.05
CA GLY A 12 -15.42 0.38 8.31
C GLY A 12 -15.73 0.39 6.80
N LEU A 13 -14.88 -0.26 6.01
CA LEU A 13 -15.02 -0.30 4.55
C LEU A 13 -16.40 -0.78 4.07
N ASP A 14 -16.98 -1.74 4.77
CA ASP A 14 -18.30 -2.30 4.44
C ASP A 14 -19.44 -1.29 4.61
N LEU A 15 -19.22 -0.22 5.38
CA LEU A 15 -20.21 0.83 5.65
C LEU A 15 -19.86 2.18 5.01
N GLN A 16 -18.57 2.53 4.92
CA GLN A 16 -18.08 3.77 4.31
C GLN A 16 -17.86 3.62 2.79
N GLY A 17 -17.70 2.40 2.30
CA GLY A 17 -17.26 2.11 0.94
C GLY A 17 -15.75 2.30 0.76
N GLY A 18 -15.21 1.73 -0.31
CA GLY A 18 -13.80 1.81 -0.69
C GLY A 18 -13.25 0.49 -1.20
N THR A 19 -11.92 0.34 -1.13
CA THR A 19 -11.22 -0.82 -1.69
C THR A 19 -10.39 -1.56 -0.63
N ARG A 20 -10.46 -2.90 -0.63
CA ARG A 20 -9.53 -3.78 0.10
C ARG A 20 -8.67 -4.58 -0.88
N ILE A 21 -7.36 -4.53 -0.69
CA ILE A 21 -6.37 -5.23 -1.53
C ILE A 21 -5.52 -6.11 -0.61
N VAL A 22 -5.25 -7.34 -1.05
CA VAL A 22 -4.28 -8.22 -0.40
C VAL A 22 -3.08 -8.36 -1.33
N LEU A 23 -1.94 -7.88 -0.87
CA LEU A 23 -0.66 -7.98 -1.56
C LEU A 23 0.14 -9.13 -0.94
N GLN A 24 0.89 -9.85 -1.77
CA GLN A 24 1.80 -10.89 -1.33
C GLN A 24 3.21 -10.55 -1.82
N ALA A 25 4.13 -10.42 -0.88
CA ALA A 25 5.55 -10.31 -1.15
C ALA A 25 6.04 -11.60 -1.82
N ARG A 26 6.97 -11.43 -2.78
CA ARG A 26 7.57 -12.54 -3.50
C ARG A 26 9.07 -12.42 -3.40
N ASP A 27 9.74 -13.57 -3.32
CA ASP A 27 11.18 -13.64 -3.33
C ASP A 27 11.74 -12.98 -4.59
N THR A 28 12.90 -12.35 -4.41
CA THR A 28 13.70 -11.83 -5.51
C THR A 28 14.98 -12.66 -5.60
N ALA A 29 15.78 -12.44 -6.64
CA ALA A 29 17.07 -13.13 -6.78
C ALA A 29 18.05 -12.87 -5.62
N THR A 30 17.82 -11.82 -4.82
CA THR A 30 18.75 -11.33 -3.79
C THR A 30 18.16 -11.24 -2.39
N VAL A 31 16.83 -11.31 -2.25
CA VAL A 31 16.11 -11.07 -0.98
C VAL A 31 14.91 -12.02 -0.90
N GLU A 32 14.79 -12.71 0.22
CA GLU A 32 13.63 -13.56 0.56
C GLU A 32 12.47 -12.72 1.09
N ALA A 33 11.24 -13.12 0.78
CA ALA A 33 10.01 -12.50 1.27
C ALA A 33 9.71 -12.94 2.71
N ASP A 34 10.58 -12.52 3.63
CA ASP A 34 10.43 -12.76 5.05
C ASP A 34 9.69 -11.62 5.77
N ARG A 35 9.56 -11.76 7.09
CA ARG A 35 8.85 -10.79 7.94
C ARG A 35 9.49 -9.40 7.88
N GLU A 36 10.82 -9.32 7.96
CA GLU A 36 11.54 -8.04 8.00
C GLU A 36 11.43 -7.31 6.66
N THR A 37 11.60 -8.03 5.56
CA THR A 37 11.46 -7.50 4.20
C THR A 37 10.03 -7.05 3.93
N THR A 38 9.04 -7.80 4.42
CA THR A 38 7.63 -7.43 4.32
C THR A 38 7.30 -6.19 5.14
N ASP A 39 7.83 -6.05 6.35
CA ASP A 39 7.66 -4.85 7.18
C ASP A 39 8.30 -3.62 6.51
N ARG A 40 9.46 -3.77 5.86
CA ARG A 40 10.08 -2.70 5.07
C ARG A 40 9.25 -2.34 3.83
N THR A 41 8.67 -3.33 3.18
CA THR A 41 7.75 -3.13 2.04
C THR A 41 6.50 -2.36 2.47
N LEU A 42 5.98 -2.64 3.67
CA LEU A 42 4.83 -1.94 4.24
C LEU A 42 5.09 -0.44 4.37
N GLU A 43 6.28 -0.04 4.81
CA GLU A 43 6.66 1.37 4.91
C GLU A 43 6.71 2.07 3.54
N VAL A 44 7.26 1.40 2.52
CA VAL A 44 7.26 1.91 1.15
C VAL A 44 5.84 2.07 0.61
N LEU A 45 4.96 1.10 0.88
CA LEU A 45 3.56 1.16 0.45
C LEU A 45 2.81 2.31 1.14
N ARG A 46 3.08 2.58 2.42
CA ARG A 46 2.49 3.71 3.15
C ARG A 46 2.81 5.03 2.47
N GLN A 47 4.07 5.29 2.15
CA GLN A 47 4.49 6.50 1.44
C GLN A 47 3.86 6.66 0.05
N ARG A 48 3.61 5.53 -0.64
CA ARG A 48 2.93 5.55 -1.95
C ARG A 48 1.44 5.82 -1.84
N ILE A 49 0.79 5.40 -0.76
CA ILE A 49 -0.63 5.65 -0.55
C ILE A 49 -0.84 7.10 -0.08
N ASP A 50 0.08 7.64 0.70
CA ASP A 50 0.04 9.07 1.07
C ASP A 50 0.06 9.97 -0.18
N SER A 51 0.78 9.58 -1.24
CA SER A 51 0.81 10.33 -2.50
C SER A 51 -0.46 10.17 -3.35
N LEU A 52 -1.31 9.18 -3.07
CA LEU A 52 -2.64 9.04 -3.67
C LEU A 52 -3.67 10.01 -3.05
N GLY A 53 -3.34 10.66 -1.92
CA GLY A 53 -4.26 11.59 -1.25
C GLY A 53 -5.43 10.90 -0.54
N VAL A 54 -5.27 9.62 -0.19
CA VAL A 54 -6.28 8.84 0.53
C VAL A 54 -6.30 9.25 2.00
N SER A 55 -7.49 9.50 2.55
CA SER A 55 -7.64 9.80 3.97
C SER A 55 -7.69 8.51 4.78
N GLU A 56 -6.91 8.40 5.85
CA GLU A 56 -6.96 7.27 6.80
C GLU A 56 -6.76 5.85 6.20
N PRO A 57 -5.75 5.60 5.33
CA PRO A 57 -5.48 4.26 4.84
C PRO A 57 -5.00 3.33 5.95
N THR A 58 -5.47 2.08 5.96
CA THR A 58 -5.01 1.05 6.90
C THR A 58 -4.15 0.02 6.18
N LEU A 59 -2.91 -0.17 6.67
CA LEU A 59 -1.98 -1.16 6.15
C LEU A 59 -1.52 -2.06 7.28
N THR A 60 -1.74 -3.36 7.12
CA THR A 60 -1.42 -4.36 8.15
C THR A 60 -0.79 -5.58 7.51
N ARG A 61 0.35 -6.04 8.05
CA ARG A 61 0.93 -7.33 7.67
C ARG A 61 0.05 -8.48 8.18
N SER A 62 -0.13 -9.50 7.35
CA SER A 62 -0.83 -10.74 7.68
C SER A 62 0.10 -11.92 7.40
N GLY A 63 0.39 -12.74 8.40
CA GLY A 63 1.38 -13.82 8.25
C GLY A 63 2.79 -13.29 8.03
N GLU A 64 3.61 -13.99 7.24
CA GLU A 64 5.01 -13.61 7.01
C GLU A 64 5.20 -12.73 5.78
N ASP A 65 4.40 -12.96 4.73
CA ASP A 65 4.61 -12.41 3.38
C ASP A 65 3.43 -11.62 2.82
N ARG A 66 2.34 -11.41 3.57
CA ARG A 66 1.14 -10.72 3.06
C ARG A 66 0.93 -9.36 3.70
N ILE A 67 0.39 -8.43 2.93
CA ILE A 67 0.02 -7.08 3.37
C ILE A 67 -1.43 -6.84 2.97
N ILE A 68 -2.27 -6.56 3.96
CA ILE A 68 -3.66 -6.14 3.76
C ILE A 68 -3.66 -4.62 3.71
N VAL A 69 -4.23 -4.09 2.64
CA VAL A 69 -4.37 -2.65 2.39
C VAL A 69 -5.85 -2.33 2.29
N GLU A 70 -6.30 -1.39 3.09
CA GLU A 70 -7.67 -0.87 3.09
C GLU A 70 -7.62 0.62 2.78
N LEU A 71 -8.25 0.98 1.67
CA LEU A 71 -8.28 2.33 1.12
C LEU A 71 -9.74 2.81 1.14
N PRO A 72 -10.16 3.53 2.19
CA PRO A 72 -11.42 4.24 2.15
C PRO A 72 -11.38 5.30 1.05
N ASP A 73 -12.55 5.71 0.54
CA ASP A 73 -12.70 6.74 -0.51
C ASP A 73 -12.12 6.36 -1.90
N VAL A 74 -11.47 5.21 -2.02
CA VAL A 74 -10.95 4.68 -3.30
C VAL A 74 -11.93 3.68 -3.90
N GLN A 75 -12.55 4.09 -5.01
CA GLN A 75 -13.60 3.32 -5.69
C GLN A 75 -13.07 2.38 -6.79
N ASP A 76 -11.92 2.70 -7.40
CA ASP A 76 -11.30 1.85 -8.43
C ASP A 76 -10.14 1.02 -7.86
N PRO A 77 -10.35 -0.27 -7.56
CA PRO A 77 -9.30 -1.12 -7.03
C PRO A 77 -8.17 -1.37 -8.01
N ARG A 78 -8.43 -1.31 -9.33
CA ARG A 78 -7.39 -1.56 -10.34
C ARG A 78 -6.41 -0.42 -10.41
N GLN A 79 -6.91 0.82 -10.41
CA GLN A 79 -6.05 2.01 -10.40
C GLN A 79 -5.19 2.05 -9.14
N ALA A 80 -5.78 1.76 -7.98
CA ALA A 80 -5.04 1.70 -6.73
C ALA A 80 -3.97 0.61 -6.74
N ALA A 81 -4.32 -0.61 -7.18
CA ALA A 81 -3.40 -1.73 -7.33
C ALA A 81 -2.25 -1.39 -8.30
N GLU A 82 -2.51 -0.67 -9.38
CA GLU A 82 -1.46 -0.23 -10.31
C GLU A 82 -0.47 0.73 -9.67
N VAL A 83 -0.94 1.71 -8.89
CA VAL A 83 -0.03 2.69 -8.27
C VAL A 83 0.79 2.04 -7.16
N ILE A 84 0.15 1.26 -6.28
CA ILE A 84 0.85 0.64 -5.14
C ILE A 84 1.68 -0.57 -5.55
N GLY A 85 1.23 -1.34 -6.55
CA GLY A 85 1.82 -2.61 -6.98
C GLY A 85 2.96 -2.49 -7.99
N ARG A 86 3.17 -1.34 -8.61
CA ARG A 86 4.34 -1.12 -9.50
C ARG A 86 5.62 -1.04 -8.67
N THR A 87 6.57 -1.94 -8.89
CA THR A 87 7.90 -1.84 -8.28
C THR A 87 8.65 -0.65 -8.89
N ALA A 88 8.81 0.43 -8.12
CA ALA A 88 9.62 1.58 -8.53
C ALA A 88 11.11 1.23 -8.42
N GLN A 89 11.66 0.58 -9.43
CA GLN A 89 13.10 0.32 -9.55
C GLN A 89 13.77 1.46 -10.33
N LEU A 90 14.65 2.21 -9.66
CA LEU A 90 15.48 3.23 -10.29
C LEU A 90 16.84 2.62 -10.66
N THR A 91 17.17 2.60 -11.94
CA THR A 91 18.50 2.20 -12.44
C THR A 91 19.19 3.38 -13.08
N PHE A 92 20.49 3.53 -12.82
CA PHE A 92 21.34 4.52 -13.48
C PHE A 92 22.10 3.83 -14.60
N HIS A 93 22.06 4.40 -15.80
CA HIS A 93 22.78 3.90 -16.97
C HIS A 93 23.76 4.99 -17.44
N ALA A 94 24.96 4.59 -17.81
CA ALA A 94 25.90 5.50 -18.46
C ALA A 94 25.39 5.87 -19.85
N VAL A 95 25.47 7.15 -20.21
CA VAL A 95 25.12 7.62 -21.56
C VAL A 95 26.34 7.45 -22.45
N GLU A 96 26.23 6.62 -23.49
CA GLU A 96 27.26 6.56 -24.53
C GLU A 96 27.14 7.83 -25.40
N GLY A 97 28.16 8.69 -25.33
CA GLY A 97 28.29 9.82 -26.25
C GLY A 97 28.61 9.32 -27.66
N PRO A 98 28.27 10.09 -28.72
CA PRO A 98 28.59 9.69 -30.09
C PRO A 98 30.10 9.46 -30.20
N ALA A 99 30.48 8.29 -30.72
CA ALA A 99 31.87 7.96 -31.00
C ALA A 99 32.44 9.05 -31.92
N ALA A 100 33.47 9.75 -31.45
CA ALA A 100 34.23 10.72 -32.22
C ALA A 100 35.15 10.00 -33.22
#